data_AF-A0A199W1G6-F1
#
_entry.id   AF-A0A199W1G6-F1
#
_cell.length_a   1.000
_cell.length_b   1.000
_cell.length_c   1.000
_cell.angle_alpha   90.00
_cell.angle_beta   90.00
_cell.angle_gamma   90.00
#
_symmetry.space_group_name_H-M   'P 1'
#
loop_
_entity.id
_entity.type
_entity.pdbx_description
1 polymer ?
#
loop_
_entity_poly.entity_id
_entity_poly.type
_entity_poly.pdbx_seq_one_letter_code
_entity_poly.pdbx_strand_id
1 'polypeptide(L)'
;YRADFPSGLQKDAVFVDMGPTFYQIAEDILEKQIQLVISSLKEAIDSADGFENTHQSQQYEAAKFSVEQVIFILEKVHIMWEPYMPALTYKRSMRITLDYVFSRITKDMLLLDDMAAEETLQLQRLIHLMLENLSSLFESFIAKVDGKDKVLNHMLWAQLDEMLPSLRKFRKLADLFDMPLKSITEAWESGELIHCGFTSNE
;
A
#
# COMPACT_ATOMS: atom_id res chain seq x y z
N TYR A 1 -19.13 28.47 -27.85
CA TYR A 1 -17.66 28.32 -27.65
C TYR A 1 -16.88 28.84 -28.85
N ARG A 2 -16.78 28.13 -29.99
CA ARG A 2 -16.07 28.68 -31.17
C ARG A 2 -16.69 29.97 -31.72
N ALA A 3 -18.01 30.10 -31.65
CA ALA A 3 -18.74 31.29 -32.10
C ALA A 3 -18.43 32.56 -31.29
N ASP A 4 -17.83 32.43 -30.10
CA ASP A 4 -17.55 33.54 -29.18
C ASP A 4 -16.12 34.09 -29.36
N PHE A 5 -15.29 33.45 -30.20
CA PHE A 5 -13.93 33.93 -30.51
C PHE A 5 -13.93 34.96 -31.64
N PRO A 6 -12.96 35.90 -31.67
CA PRO A 6 -12.74 36.79 -32.81
C PRO A 6 -12.56 36.00 -34.12
N SER A 7 -13.11 36.51 -35.22
CA SER A 7 -13.24 35.78 -36.51
C SER A 7 -11.93 35.22 -37.10
N GLY A 8 -10.77 35.77 -36.73
CA GLY A 8 -9.46 35.24 -37.13
C GLY A 8 -8.99 34.04 -36.31
N LEU A 9 -9.32 34.00 -35.01
CA LEU A 9 -8.91 32.93 -34.08
C LEU A 9 -9.79 31.69 -34.15
N GLN A 10 -10.98 31.78 -34.74
CA GLN A 10 -11.89 30.63 -34.90
C GLN A 10 -11.30 29.51 -35.77
N LYS A 11 -10.34 29.84 -36.65
CA LYS A 11 -9.66 28.89 -37.54
C LYS A 11 -8.43 28.24 -36.90
N ASP A 12 -7.79 28.92 -35.96
CA ASP A 12 -6.51 28.52 -35.37
C ASP A 12 -6.64 28.01 -33.93
N ALA A 13 -7.67 28.42 -33.17
CA ALA A 13 -7.91 27.92 -31.81
C ALA A 13 -8.68 26.60 -31.86
N VAL A 14 -7.94 25.49 -31.77
CA VAL A 14 -8.53 24.15 -31.64
C VAL A 14 -8.43 23.76 -30.17
N PHE A 15 -9.51 23.21 -29.59
CA PHE A 15 -9.54 22.69 -28.21
C PHE A 15 -8.37 21.71 -27.92
N VAL A 16 -7.80 21.13 -28.98
CA VAL A 16 -6.60 20.29 -29.00
C VAL A 16 -5.38 21.00 -28.41
N ASP A 17 -5.22 22.32 -28.61
CA ASP A 17 -4.05 23.07 -28.12
C ASP A 17 -4.06 23.27 -26.61
N MET A 18 -5.24 23.18 -25.97
CA MET A 18 -5.39 23.27 -24.51
C MET A 18 -5.30 21.91 -23.82
N GLY A 19 -5.51 20.82 -24.55
CA GLY A 19 -5.49 19.45 -24.03
C GLY A 19 -4.19 19.10 -23.28
N PRO A 20 -3.00 19.37 -23.84
CA PRO A 20 -1.73 19.14 -23.15
C PRO A 20 -1.60 19.91 -21.84
N THR A 21 -2.02 21.17 -21.82
CA THR A 21 -1.96 22.02 -20.62
C THR A 21 -2.88 21.49 -19.51
N PHE A 22 -4.12 21.11 -19.84
CA PHE A 22 -5.05 20.52 -18.86
C PHE A 22 -4.56 19.15 -18.37
N TYR A 23 -3.95 18.35 -19.25
CA TYR A 23 -3.35 17.09 -18.86
C TYR A 23 -2.20 17.30 -17.86
N GLN A 24 -1.30 18.25 -18.13
CA GLN A 24 -0.22 18.59 -17.21
C GLN A 24 -0.77 19.06 -15.85
N ILE A 25 -1.77 19.95 -15.84
CA ILE A 25 -2.40 20.40 -14.59
C ILE A 25 -3.02 19.22 -13.83
N ALA A 26 -3.66 18.27 -14.52
CA ALA A 26 -4.24 17.09 -13.91
C ALA A 26 -3.17 16.18 -13.28
N GLU A 27 -2.05 15.93 -13.97
CA GLU A 27 -0.94 15.15 -13.42
C GLU A 27 -0.28 15.87 -12.23
N ASP A 28 -0.04 17.19 -12.31
CA ASP A 28 0.53 17.98 -11.22
C ASP A 28 -0.37 17.96 -9.96
N ILE A 29 -1.69 18.05 -10.14
CA ILE A 29 -2.65 17.95 -9.04
C ILE A 29 -2.66 16.54 -8.47
N LEU A 30 -2.66 15.52 -9.32
CA LEU A 30 -2.64 14.12 -8.89
C LEU A 30 -1.38 13.82 -8.07
N GLU A 31 -0.21 14.25 -8.53
CA GLU A 31 1.05 14.08 -7.80
C GLU A 31 0.99 14.73 -6.42
N LYS A 32 0.51 15.99 -6.34
CA LYS A 32 0.33 16.67 -5.06
C LYS A 32 -0.63 15.95 -4.13
N GLN A 33 -1.71 15.38 -4.67
CA GLN A 33 -2.66 14.59 -3.87
C GLN A 33 -2.05 13.29 -3.36
N ILE A 34 -1.26 12.59 -4.17
CA ILE A 34 -0.52 11.41 -3.73
C ILE A 34 0.46 11.80 -2.62
N GLN A 35 1.23 12.87 -2.77
CA GLN A 35 2.18 13.32 -1.75
C GLN A 35 1.50 13.73 -0.44
N LEU A 36 0.32 14.35 -0.52
CA LEU A 36 -0.47 14.68 0.67
C LEU A 36 -0.89 13.42 1.42
N VAL A 37 -1.41 12.42 0.69
CA VAL A 37 -1.78 11.12 1.27
C VAL A 37 -0.57 10.41 1.88
N ILE A 38 0.57 10.37 1.18
CA ILE A 38 1.81 9.78 1.69
C ILE A 38 2.27 10.49 2.98
N SER A 39 2.14 11.82 3.03
CA SER A 39 2.49 12.59 4.24
C SER A 39 1.57 12.24 5.41
N SER A 40 0.26 12.14 5.19
CA SER A 40 -0.68 11.71 6.24
C SER A 40 -0.44 10.27 6.70
N LEU A 41 -0.11 9.36 5.78
CA LEU A 41 0.25 7.98 6.12
C LEU A 41 1.55 7.92 6.92
N LYS A 42 2.53 8.75 6.57
CA LYS A 42 3.76 8.89 7.34
C LYS A 42 3.47 9.34 8.77
N GLU A 43 2.68 10.39 8.95
CA GLU A 43 2.30 10.89 10.27
C GLU A 43 1.53 9.83 11.08
N ALA A 44 0.64 9.08 10.44
CA ALA A 44 -0.07 7.99 11.09
C ALA A 44 0.87 6.86 11.55
N ILE A 45 1.84 6.44 10.71
CA ILE A 45 2.85 5.44 11.08
C ILE A 45 3.74 5.97 12.21
N ASP A 46 4.26 7.19 12.08
CA ASP A 46 5.16 7.79 13.07
C ASP A 46 4.45 8.03 14.43
N SER A 47 3.11 8.09 14.46
CA SER A 47 2.34 8.20 15.72
C SER A 47 2.42 6.97 16.64
N ALA A 48 2.92 5.84 16.14
CA ALA A 48 3.23 4.68 16.97
C ALA A 48 4.40 4.92 17.93
N ASP A 49 5.26 5.91 17.64
CA ASP A 49 6.56 6.11 18.30
C ASP A 49 7.45 4.84 18.24
N GLY A 50 7.33 4.11 17.13
CA GLY A 50 8.01 2.82 16.90
C GLY A 50 7.10 1.61 17.08
N PHE A 51 7.58 0.45 16.60
CA PHE A 51 6.94 -0.86 16.79
C PHE A 51 7.66 -1.73 17.83
N GLU A 52 8.54 -1.13 18.62
CA GLU A 52 9.30 -1.80 19.67
C GLU A 52 8.49 -1.96 20.96
N ASN A 53 8.90 -2.93 21.78
CA ASN A 53 8.34 -3.21 23.08
C ASN A 53 6.83 -3.49 23.07
N THR A 54 6.26 -4.00 21.97
CA THR A 54 4.80 -4.26 21.88
C THR A 54 4.31 -5.40 22.76
N HIS A 55 5.21 -6.11 23.46
CA HIS A 55 4.84 -6.95 24.60
C HIS A 55 4.27 -6.14 25.79
N GLN A 56 4.53 -4.82 25.84
CA GLN A 56 3.96 -3.89 26.79
C GLN A 56 2.63 -3.34 26.28
N SER A 57 1.61 -3.38 27.14
CA SER A 57 0.24 -3.02 26.76
C SER A 57 0.11 -1.61 26.18
N GLN A 58 0.85 -0.62 26.70
CA GLN A 58 0.77 0.76 26.23
C GLN A 58 1.33 0.91 24.80
N GLN A 59 2.49 0.32 24.53
CA GLN A 59 3.17 0.35 23.23
C GLN A 59 2.37 -0.45 22.20
N TYR A 60 1.79 -1.58 22.58
CA TYR A 60 0.87 -2.31 21.71
C TYR A 60 -0.33 -1.47 21.31
N GLU A 61 -1.01 -0.81 22.26
CA GLU A 61 -2.17 0.02 21.94
C GLU A 61 -1.79 1.23 21.06
N ALA A 62 -0.61 1.84 21.27
CA ALA A 62 -0.09 2.90 20.41
C ALA A 62 0.16 2.40 18.97
N ALA A 63 0.86 1.28 18.82
CA ALA A 63 1.13 0.66 17.52
C ALA A 63 -0.17 0.22 16.80
N LYS A 64 -1.13 -0.35 17.56
CA LYS A 64 -2.44 -0.73 17.05
C LYS A 64 -3.23 0.47 16.56
N PHE A 65 -3.28 1.54 17.36
CA PHE A 65 -3.96 2.78 16.98
C PHE A 65 -3.34 3.41 15.73
N SER A 66 -2.01 3.39 15.60
CA SER A 66 -1.30 3.81 14.39
C SER A 66 -1.72 2.98 13.16
N VAL A 67 -1.77 1.65 13.29
CA VAL A 67 -2.24 0.74 12.23
C VAL A 67 -3.69 1.04 11.85
N GLU A 68 -4.58 1.25 12.82
CA GLU A 68 -5.99 1.61 12.58
C GLU A 68 -6.13 2.94 11.84
N GLN A 69 -5.30 3.95 12.17
CA GLN A 69 -5.25 5.21 11.42
C GLN A 69 -4.80 5.01 9.98
N VAL A 70 -3.76 4.20 9.74
CA VAL A 70 -3.29 3.88 8.39
C VAL A 70 -4.38 3.21 7.57
N ILE A 71 -5.07 2.21 8.13
CA ILE A 71 -6.22 1.53 7.51
C ILE A 71 -7.29 2.56 7.14
N PHE A 72 -7.68 3.41 8.10
CA PHE A 72 -8.69 4.43 7.88
C PHE A 72 -8.32 5.40 6.75
N ILE A 73 -7.07 5.86 6.69
CA ILE A 73 -6.60 6.75 5.62
C ILE A 73 -6.69 6.03 4.26
N LEU A 74 -6.22 4.79 4.17
CA LEU A 74 -6.27 4.00 2.93
C LEU A 74 -7.70 3.79 2.44
N GLU A 75 -8.63 3.47 3.33
CA GLU A 75 -10.05 3.33 3.01
C GLU A 75 -10.66 4.65 2.52
N LYS A 76 -10.35 5.77 3.19
CA LYS A 76 -10.82 7.09 2.76
C LYS A 76 -10.31 7.44 1.37
N VAL A 77 -9.04 7.21 1.12
CA VAL A 77 -8.40 7.43 -0.19
C VAL A 77 -9.04 6.55 -1.26
N HIS A 78 -9.26 5.27 -0.96
CA HIS A 78 -9.96 4.34 -1.84
C HIS A 78 -11.35 4.87 -2.24
N ILE A 79 -12.20 5.21 -1.26
CA ILE A 79 -13.56 5.74 -1.49
C ILE A 79 -13.53 7.04 -2.29
N MET A 80 -12.54 7.91 -2.04
CA MET A 80 -12.42 9.20 -2.73
C MET A 80 -11.83 9.12 -4.13
N TRP A 81 -10.97 8.13 -4.41
CA TRP A 81 -10.26 8.08 -5.68
C TRP A 81 -10.89 7.11 -6.68
N GLU A 82 -11.34 5.95 -6.23
CA GLU A 82 -11.85 4.90 -7.12
C GLU A 82 -12.99 5.37 -8.04
N PRO A 83 -14.04 6.09 -7.57
CA PRO A 83 -15.15 6.47 -8.43
C PRO A 83 -14.85 7.64 -9.37
N TYR A 84 -13.79 8.42 -9.12
CA TYR A 84 -13.50 9.66 -9.86
C TYR A 84 -12.28 9.58 -10.78
N MET A 85 -11.40 8.61 -10.57
CA MET A 85 -10.20 8.43 -11.38
C MET A 85 -10.41 7.38 -12.48
N PRO A 86 -9.79 7.55 -13.67
CA PRO A 86 -9.65 6.46 -14.62
C PRO A 86 -9.01 5.23 -13.96
N ALA A 87 -9.48 4.03 -14.32
CA ALA A 87 -9.08 2.80 -13.63
C ALA A 87 -7.56 2.58 -13.56
N LEU A 88 -6.83 2.89 -14.65
CA LEU A 88 -5.37 2.78 -14.68
C LEU A 88 -4.69 3.80 -13.75
N THR A 89 -5.19 5.04 -13.73
CA THR A 89 -4.70 6.10 -12.85
C THR A 89 -4.94 5.74 -11.39
N TYR A 90 -6.16 5.29 -11.04
CA TYR A 90 -6.48 4.79 -9.71
C TYR A 90 -5.53 3.66 -9.29
N LYS A 91 -5.35 2.64 -10.13
CA LYS A 91 -4.46 1.51 -9.82
C LYS A 91 -3.02 1.97 -9.62
N ARG A 92 -2.50 2.85 -10.48
CA ARG A 92 -1.15 3.41 -10.33
C ARG A 92 -0.99 4.16 -9.01
N SER A 93 -1.93 5.06 -8.70
CA SER A 93 -1.88 5.86 -7.48
C SER A 93 -2.04 5.01 -6.23
N MET A 94 -3.00 4.10 -6.21
CA MET A 94 -3.23 3.19 -5.08
C MET A 94 -2.05 2.24 -4.88
N ARG A 95 -1.42 1.76 -5.96
CA ARG A 95 -0.19 0.96 -5.87
C ARG A 95 0.91 1.72 -5.15
N ILE A 96 1.19 2.97 -5.55
CA ILE A 96 2.21 3.81 -4.90
C ILE A 96 1.92 3.96 -3.41
N THR A 97 0.66 4.24 -3.06
CA THR A 97 0.23 4.42 -1.67
C THR A 97 0.39 3.14 -0.84
N LEU A 98 -0.08 2.00 -1.35
CA LEU A 98 0.04 0.71 -0.68
C LEU A 98 1.51 0.26 -0.56
N ASP A 99 2.29 0.41 -1.65
CA ASP A 99 3.71 0.06 -1.65
C ASP A 99 4.50 0.85 -0.60
N TYR A 100 4.19 2.14 -0.45
CA TYR A 100 4.78 2.96 0.60
C TYR A 100 4.47 2.41 1.99
N VAL A 101 3.20 2.16 2.31
CA VAL A 101 2.78 1.71 3.65
C VAL A 101 3.43 0.39 4.02
N PHE A 102 3.31 -0.63 3.18
CA PHE A 102 3.86 -1.96 3.48
C PHE A 102 5.38 -1.90 3.56
N SER A 103 6.06 -1.21 2.63
CA SER A 103 7.51 -1.07 2.69
C SER A 103 7.97 -0.33 3.96
N ARG A 104 7.26 0.72 4.37
CA ARG A 104 7.62 1.57 5.51
C ARG A 104 7.42 0.84 6.84
N ILE A 105 6.34 0.10 7.01
CA ILE A 105 6.06 -0.67 8.23
C ILE A 105 6.95 -1.91 8.31
N THR A 106 7.11 -2.67 7.21
CA THR A 106 8.04 -3.81 7.16
C THR A 106 9.44 -3.37 7.56
N LYS A 107 9.91 -2.23 7.04
CA LYS A 107 11.24 -1.72 7.36
C LYS A 107 11.40 -1.43 8.85
N ASP A 108 10.42 -0.77 9.49
CA ASP A 108 10.53 -0.48 10.92
C ASP A 108 10.54 -1.73 11.77
N MET A 109 9.71 -2.71 11.43
CA MET A 109 9.66 -3.98 12.14
C MET A 109 10.95 -4.79 11.97
N LEU A 110 11.61 -4.71 10.81
CA LEU A 110 12.90 -5.36 10.55
C LEU A 110 14.10 -4.66 11.22
N LEU A 111 13.94 -3.43 11.70
CA LEU A 111 14.99 -2.71 12.43
C LEU A 111 14.99 -3.04 13.94
N LEU A 112 14.13 -3.95 14.39
CA LEU A 112 14.07 -4.40 15.77
C LEU A 112 15.13 -5.49 16.02
N ASP A 113 16.05 -5.25 16.96
CA ASP A 113 17.16 -6.18 17.23
C ASP A 113 16.77 -7.31 18.22
N ASP A 114 16.23 -6.96 19.38
CA ASP A 114 15.95 -7.90 20.48
C ASP A 114 14.44 -8.02 20.73
N MET A 115 13.80 -8.96 20.02
CA MET A 115 12.36 -9.19 20.15
C MET A 115 12.03 -10.28 21.17
N ALA A 116 11.14 -9.97 22.12
CA ALA A 116 10.55 -11.00 22.97
C ALA A 116 9.59 -11.91 22.16
N ALA A 117 9.39 -13.16 22.59
CA ALA A 117 8.46 -14.07 21.93
C ALA A 117 6.99 -13.55 21.94
N GLU A 118 6.59 -12.86 23.00
CA GLU A 118 5.28 -12.20 23.02
C GLU A 118 5.22 -11.03 22.03
N GLU A 119 6.34 -10.31 21.84
CA GLU A 119 6.42 -9.18 20.92
C GLU A 119 6.27 -9.62 19.47
N THR A 120 6.91 -10.72 19.06
CA THR A 120 6.72 -11.27 17.70
C THR A 120 5.26 -11.62 17.44
N LEU A 121 4.55 -12.20 18.41
CA LEU A 121 3.12 -12.49 18.32
C LEU A 121 2.27 -11.21 18.21
N GLN A 122 2.59 -10.16 18.96
CA GLN A 122 1.86 -8.89 18.90
C GLN A 122 2.09 -8.19 17.55
N LEU A 123 3.32 -8.16 17.02
CA LEU A 123 3.57 -7.62 15.69
C LEU A 123 2.87 -8.42 14.59
N GLN A 124 2.86 -9.74 14.69
CA GLN A 124 2.10 -10.60 13.77
C GLN A 124 0.61 -10.25 13.78
N ARG A 125 0.02 -10.04 14.97
CA ARG A 125 -1.39 -9.62 15.11
C ARG A 125 -1.65 -8.27 14.46
N LEU A 126 -0.74 -7.31 14.58
CA LEU A 126 -0.86 -6.00 13.90
C LEU A 126 -0.84 -6.15 12.37
N ILE A 127 0.02 -7.01 11.83
CA ILE A 127 0.06 -7.30 10.40
C ILE A 127 -1.27 -7.92 9.95
N HIS A 128 -1.77 -8.94 10.66
CA HIS A 128 -3.04 -9.57 10.33
C HIS A 128 -4.22 -8.61 10.44
N LEU A 129 -4.27 -7.77 11.48
CA LEU A 129 -5.28 -6.72 11.62
C LEU A 129 -5.32 -5.84 10.36
N MET A 130 -4.16 -5.38 9.88
CA MET A 130 -4.09 -4.57 8.66
C MET A 130 -4.56 -5.36 7.42
N LEU A 131 -4.09 -6.59 7.23
CA LEU A 131 -4.45 -7.41 6.06
C LEU A 131 -5.94 -7.74 6.00
N GLU A 132 -6.54 -8.07 7.14
CA GLU A 132 -7.96 -8.40 7.26
C GLU A 132 -8.85 -7.19 6.95
N ASN A 133 -8.53 -6.03 7.53
CA ASN A 133 -9.31 -4.81 7.30
C ASN A 133 -9.18 -4.30 5.86
N LEU A 134 -8.01 -4.46 5.23
CA LEU A 134 -7.79 -4.04 3.84
C LEU A 134 -8.27 -5.06 2.79
N SER A 135 -8.84 -6.19 3.18
CA SER A 135 -9.26 -7.26 2.24
C SER A 135 -10.22 -6.75 1.16
N SER A 136 -11.20 -5.92 1.53
CA SER A 136 -12.16 -5.36 0.56
C SER A 136 -11.51 -4.40 -0.45
N LEU A 137 -10.52 -3.62 0.00
CA LEU A 137 -9.73 -2.75 -0.86
C LEU A 137 -8.91 -3.58 -1.84
N PHE A 138 -8.26 -4.65 -1.38
CA PHE A 138 -7.50 -5.56 -2.25
C PHE A 138 -8.37 -6.23 -3.31
N GLU A 139 -9.56 -6.68 -2.93
CA GLU A 139 -10.54 -7.22 -3.87
C GLU A 139 -10.89 -6.19 -4.96
N SER A 140 -11.24 -4.95 -4.57
CA SER A 140 -11.56 -3.89 -5.53
C SER A 140 -10.35 -3.53 -6.43
N PHE A 141 -9.15 -3.50 -5.85
CA PHE A 141 -7.91 -3.23 -6.58
C PHE A 141 -7.64 -4.26 -7.69
N ILE A 142 -7.98 -5.54 -7.46
CA ILE A 142 -7.80 -6.63 -8.42
C ILE A 142 -9.01 -6.82 -9.36
N ALA A 143 -10.25 -6.65 -8.89
CA ALA A 143 -11.51 -7.06 -9.54
C ALA A 143 -11.85 -6.42 -10.90
N LYS A 144 -10.94 -5.67 -11.52
CA LYS A 144 -11.13 -5.05 -12.84
C LYS A 144 -10.20 -5.60 -13.93
N VAL A 145 -9.60 -6.79 -13.75
CA VAL A 145 -8.68 -7.38 -14.75
C VAL A 145 -9.35 -8.37 -15.72
N ASP A 146 -10.42 -9.08 -15.35
CA ASP A 146 -11.20 -9.83 -16.34
C ASP A 146 -12.59 -10.15 -15.79
N GLY A 147 -13.61 -10.08 -16.64
CA GLY A 147 -15.02 -10.26 -16.27
C GLY A 147 -15.39 -11.72 -16.03
N LYS A 148 -14.63 -12.45 -15.20
CA LYS A 148 -14.92 -13.83 -14.85
C LYS A 148 -14.84 -14.08 -13.34
N ASP A 149 -15.84 -14.84 -12.91
CA ASP A 149 -16.22 -15.14 -11.54
C ASP A 149 -15.09 -15.50 -10.58
N LYS A 150 -15.35 -15.12 -9.32
CA LYS A 150 -14.76 -15.58 -8.06
C LYS A 150 -14.11 -16.97 -8.14
N VAL A 151 -12.82 -17.01 -8.44
CA VAL A 151 -11.97 -18.16 -8.11
C VAL A 151 -11.03 -17.77 -6.97
N LEU A 152 -11.44 -18.22 -5.78
CA LEU A 152 -10.67 -18.66 -4.61
C LEU A 152 -9.36 -17.91 -4.31
N ASN A 153 -9.38 -17.17 -3.19
CA ASN A 153 -8.31 -16.46 -2.44
C ASN A 153 -6.84 -16.70 -2.81
N HIS A 154 -6.41 -17.91 -3.16
CA HIS A 154 -5.04 -18.17 -3.58
C HIS A 154 -4.64 -17.44 -4.89
N MET A 155 -5.54 -17.32 -5.86
CA MET A 155 -5.26 -16.55 -7.09
C MET A 155 -5.21 -15.04 -6.83
N LEU A 156 -5.97 -14.55 -5.85
CA LEU A 156 -5.97 -13.14 -5.45
C LEU A 156 -4.60 -12.75 -4.90
N TRP A 157 -4.07 -13.53 -3.95
CA TRP A 157 -2.78 -13.24 -3.33
C TRP A 157 -1.62 -13.33 -4.32
N ALA A 158 -1.63 -14.29 -5.25
CA ALA A 158 -0.61 -14.37 -6.28
C ALA A 158 -0.58 -13.13 -7.20
N GLN A 159 -1.75 -12.61 -7.60
CA GLN A 159 -1.84 -11.38 -8.40
C GLN A 159 -1.42 -10.14 -7.61
N LEU A 160 -1.84 -10.05 -6.34
CA LEU A 160 -1.42 -8.98 -5.44
C LEU A 160 0.09 -8.98 -5.23
N ASP A 161 0.69 -10.14 -5.01
CA ASP A 161 2.13 -10.30 -4.79
C ASP A 161 2.95 -9.89 -6.03
N GLU A 162 2.43 -10.13 -7.25
CA GLU A 162 3.05 -9.67 -8.49
C GLU A 162 2.95 -8.14 -8.64
N MET A 163 1.80 -7.56 -8.27
CA MET A 163 1.55 -6.12 -8.40
C MET A 163 2.19 -5.28 -7.28
N LEU A 164 2.33 -5.85 -6.08
CA LEU A 164 2.77 -5.22 -4.84
C LEU A 164 3.83 -6.09 -4.14
N PRO A 165 5.10 -6.03 -4.58
CA PRO A 165 6.19 -6.80 -3.95
C PRO A 165 6.37 -6.49 -2.46
N SER A 166 6.04 -5.27 -2.05
CA SER A 166 6.06 -4.84 -0.65
C SER A 166 5.04 -5.60 0.22
N LEU A 167 3.83 -5.84 -0.30
CA LEU A 167 2.78 -6.61 0.36
C LEU A 167 3.19 -8.07 0.52
N ARG A 168 3.83 -8.66 -0.50
CA ARG A 168 4.38 -10.02 -0.42
C ARG A 168 5.40 -10.13 0.71
N LYS A 169 6.33 -9.17 0.80
CA LYS A 169 7.34 -9.13 1.88
C LYS A 169 6.66 -8.94 3.25
N PHE A 170 5.70 -8.04 3.35
CA PHE A 170 4.93 -7.76 4.57
C PHE A 170 4.15 -8.97 5.07
N ARG A 171 3.50 -9.72 4.17
CA ARG A 171 2.85 -11.00 4.51
C ARG A 171 3.85 -12.03 4.99
N LYS A 172 4.97 -12.20 4.27
CA LYS A 172 6.01 -13.16 4.66
C LYS A 172 6.65 -12.81 6.01
N LEU A 173 6.72 -11.52 6.36
CA LEU A 173 7.16 -11.08 7.69
C LEU A 173 6.22 -11.59 8.80
N ALA A 174 4.90 -11.58 8.59
CA ALA A 174 3.96 -12.18 9.55
C ALA A 174 4.19 -13.69 9.72
N ASP A 175 4.49 -14.41 8.63
CA ASP A 175 4.83 -15.83 8.72
C ASP A 175 6.12 -16.02 9.53
N LEU A 176 7.15 -15.17 9.30
CA LEU A 176 8.43 -15.26 10.00
C LEU A 176 8.31 -15.07 11.51
N PHE A 177 7.41 -14.19 11.97
CA PHE A 177 7.22 -13.94 13.41
C PHE A 177 6.68 -15.14 14.21
N ASP A 178 6.06 -16.12 13.55
CA ASP A 178 5.57 -17.37 14.16
C ASP A 178 6.37 -18.60 13.71
N MET A 179 7.40 -18.41 12.89
CA MET A 179 8.16 -19.50 12.30
C MET A 179 9.27 -19.99 13.25
N PRO A 180 9.42 -21.32 13.46
CA PRO A 180 10.56 -21.83 14.21
C PRO A 180 11.86 -21.61 13.43
N LEU A 181 12.97 -21.36 14.14
CA LEU A 181 14.28 -21.07 13.54
C LEU A 181 14.70 -22.04 12.44
N LYS A 182 14.42 -23.34 12.63
CA LYS A 182 14.71 -24.38 11.62
C LYS A 182 14.01 -24.09 10.29
N SER A 183 12.73 -23.72 10.33
CA SER A 183 11.96 -23.41 9.13
C SER A 183 12.37 -22.09 8.49
N ILE A 184 12.84 -21.11 9.30
CA ILE A 184 13.44 -19.88 8.78
C ILE A 184 14.71 -20.21 7.98
N THR A 185 15.60 -21.06 8.53
CA THR A 185 16.81 -21.51 7.82
C THR A 185 16.46 -22.22 6.52
N GLU A 186 15.49 -23.13 6.53
CA GLU A 186 15.03 -23.85 5.33
C GLU A 186 14.45 -22.89 4.27
N ALA A 187 13.65 -21.89 4.68
CA ALA A 187 13.11 -20.85 3.80
C ALA A 187 14.21 -19.94 3.21
N TRP A 188 15.27 -19.67 3.97
CA TRP A 188 16.43 -18.94 3.48
C TRP A 188 17.22 -19.77 2.46
N GLU A 189 17.58 -21.00 2.81
CA GLU A 189 18.40 -21.91 1.98
C GLU A 189 17.71 -22.29 0.67
N SER A 190 16.38 -22.41 0.68
CA SER A 190 15.58 -22.64 -0.53
C SER A 190 15.45 -21.41 -1.44
N GLY A 191 15.88 -20.23 -0.98
CA GLY A 191 15.74 -18.96 -1.70
C GLY A 191 14.34 -18.34 -1.63
N GLU A 192 13.42 -18.90 -0.85
CA GLU A 192 12.05 -18.38 -0.68
C GLU A 192 12.07 -16.95 -0.12
N LEU A 193 12.87 -16.69 0.92
CA LEU A 193 12.97 -15.36 1.53
C LEU A 193 13.56 -14.32 0.55
N ILE A 194 14.56 -14.71 -0.22
CA ILE A 194 15.13 -13.85 -1.28
C ILE A 194 14.06 -13.54 -2.33
N HIS A 195 13.30 -14.56 -2.75
CA HIS A 195 12.21 -14.37 -3.70
C HIS A 195 11.15 -13.42 -3.14
N CYS A 196 10.85 -13.45 -1.84
CA CYS A 196 9.95 -12.51 -1.16
C CYS A 196 10.52 -11.09 -0.99
N GLY A 197 11.82 -10.87 -1.24
CA GLY A 197 12.47 -9.57 -1.18
C GLY A 197 13.26 -9.28 0.10
N PHE A 198 13.57 -10.31 0.89
CA PHE A 198 14.51 -10.21 2.02
C PHE A 198 15.96 -10.23 1.54
N THR A 199 16.83 -9.56 2.29
CA THR A 199 18.27 -9.49 2.05
C THR A 199 19.05 -10.10 3.21
N SER A 200 20.34 -10.36 3.04
CA SER A 200 21.16 -11.00 4.09
C SER A 200 21.43 -10.12 5.32
N ASN A 201 21.07 -8.83 5.24
CA ASN A 201 21.25 -7.87 6.32
C ASN A 201 19.97 -7.71 7.17
N GLU A 202 18.89 -8.38 6.79
CA GLU A 202 17.59 -8.46 7.46
C GLU A 202 17.38 -9.89 7.97
#